data_AF-A0A1J5PC51-F1
#
_entry.id   AF-A0A1J5PC51-F1
#
_cell.length_a   1.000
_cell.length_b   1.000
_cell.length_c   1.000
_cell.angle_alpha   90.00
_cell.angle_beta   90.00
_cell.angle_gamma   90.00
#
_symmetry.space_group_name_H-M   'P 1'
#
loop_
_entity.id
_entity.type
_entity.pdbx_description
1 polymer ?
#
loop_
_entity_poly.entity_id
_entity_poly.type
_entity_poly.pdbx_seq_one_letter_code
_entity_poly.pdbx_strand_id
1 'polypeptide(L)'
;MGIAIMLAGTGIAFFFGKPYVQPSATLLSGIPFGFWSDNAQVRNALSVCPLFLLGIAAEIALHWCFNATRVGLRVRIVGDSQDAALALGLPIDRTRFLATACGSALAGIGGAFLSLYYPGSWNEGLSSGQGLMAVALVVFSRWNPINCIYASLLFGAAGALGPSLQTVGITWGYYLFYAAPYIFTLVVLIITARGGKSLRGMPGQLSIGR
;
A
#
# COMPACT_ATOMS: atom_id res chain seq x y z
N MET A 1 6.80 20.09 2.29
CA MET A 1 6.74 19.77 0.84
C MET A 1 5.76 18.63 0.51
N GLY A 2 5.74 17.50 1.22
CA GLY A 2 4.87 16.36 0.89
C GLY A 2 3.35 16.68 0.80
N ILE A 3 2.81 17.40 1.78
CA ILE A 3 1.37 17.79 1.78
C ILE A 3 1.04 18.71 0.59
N ALA A 4 1.93 19.64 0.25
CA ALA A 4 1.73 20.54 -0.90
C ALA A 4 1.72 19.76 -2.23
N ILE A 5 2.62 18.78 -2.39
CA ILE A 5 2.63 17.90 -3.56
C ILE A 5 1.37 17.02 -3.60
N MET A 6 0.90 16.54 -2.44
CA MET A 6 -0.33 15.77 -2.34
C MET A 6 -1.55 16.59 -2.77
N LEU A 7 -1.65 17.84 -2.31
CA LEU A 7 -2.72 18.78 -2.68
C LEU A 7 -2.67 19.16 -4.16
N ALA A 8 -1.47 19.38 -4.71
CA ALA A 8 -1.30 19.61 -6.14
C ALA A 8 -1.72 18.37 -6.96
N GLY A 9 -1.31 17.18 -6.51
CA GLY A 9 -1.67 15.90 -7.14
C GLY A 9 -3.17 15.63 -7.11
N THR A 10 -3.85 15.87 -5.99
CA THR A 10 -5.31 15.77 -5.94
C THR A 10 -5.96 16.79 -6.87
N GLY A 11 -5.51 18.05 -6.88
CA GLY A 11 -6.03 19.08 -7.79
C GLY A 11 -5.91 18.72 -9.28
N ILE A 12 -4.76 18.17 -9.69
CA ILE A 12 -4.53 17.69 -11.07
C ILE A 12 -5.44 16.49 -11.37
N ALA A 13 -5.51 15.53 -10.45
CA ALA A 13 -6.39 14.37 -10.59
C ALA A 13 -7.87 14.79 -10.72
N PHE A 14 -8.32 15.80 -9.98
CA PHE A 14 -9.66 16.35 -10.12
C PHE A 14 -9.88 17.01 -11.48
N PHE A 15 -8.93 17.83 -11.95
CA PHE A 15 -9.03 18.51 -13.24
C PHE A 15 -9.18 17.52 -14.41
N PHE A 16 -8.34 16.49 -14.45
CA PHE A 16 -8.39 15.45 -15.48
C PHE A 16 -9.45 14.37 -15.25
N GLY A 17 -9.96 14.23 -14.01
CA GLY A 17 -10.93 13.21 -13.61
C GLY A 17 -12.39 13.61 -13.85
N LYS A 18 -12.71 14.91 -13.99
CA LYS A 18 -14.08 15.39 -14.28
C LYS A 18 -14.80 14.69 -15.45
N PRO A 19 -14.16 14.34 -16.58
CA PRO A 19 -14.82 13.62 -17.67
C PRO A 19 -15.18 12.16 -17.34
N TYR A 20 -14.56 11.58 -16.30
CA TYR A 20 -14.67 10.16 -15.93
C TYR A 20 -15.64 9.89 -14.78
N VAL A 21 -16.37 10.91 -14.30
CA VAL A 21 -17.32 10.82 -13.17
C VAL A 21 -18.56 9.98 -13.48
N GLN A 22 -18.85 9.71 -14.77
CA GLN A 22 -20.03 8.95 -15.20
C GLN A 22 -19.81 7.68 -16.06
N PRO A 23 -18.73 7.50 -16.83
CA PRO A 23 -18.50 6.21 -17.46
C PRO A 23 -18.11 5.18 -16.39
N SER A 24 -19.10 4.38 -15.95
CA SER A 24 -18.83 3.20 -15.15
C SER A 24 -17.97 2.26 -15.96
N ALA A 25 -16.69 2.12 -15.58
CA ALA A 25 -15.84 1.11 -16.19
C ALA A 25 -16.48 -0.26 -15.93
N THR A 26 -16.47 -1.14 -16.94
CA THR A 26 -16.85 -2.55 -16.73
C THR A 26 -16.00 -3.08 -15.58
N LEU A 27 -16.65 -3.39 -14.45
CA LEU A 27 -15.98 -3.91 -13.27
C LEU A 27 -15.12 -5.11 -13.70
N LEU A 28 -13.84 -5.10 -13.33
CA LEU A 28 -13.01 -6.28 -13.55
C LEU A 28 -13.69 -7.47 -12.86
N SER A 29 -14.00 -8.50 -13.65
CA SER A 29 -14.56 -9.75 -13.15
C SER A 29 -13.61 -10.31 -12.09
N GLY A 30 -14.07 -10.36 -10.84
CA GLY A 30 -13.37 -11.04 -9.76
C GLY A 30 -13.32 -12.53 -10.04
N ILE A 31 -12.18 -13.16 -9.74
CA ILE A 31 -12.04 -14.61 -9.91
C ILE A 31 -12.89 -15.27 -8.81
N PRO A 32 -13.94 -16.06 -9.15
CA PRO A 32 -14.82 -16.64 -8.16
C PRO A 32 -14.18 -17.90 -7.56
N PHE A 33 -13.43 -17.76 -6.46
CA PHE A 33 -12.90 -18.92 -5.73
C PHE A 33 -13.99 -19.67 -4.94
N GLY A 34 -15.19 -19.09 -4.81
CA GLY A 34 -16.33 -19.65 -4.05
C GLY A 34 -17.25 -20.59 -4.82
N PHE A 35 -16.82 -21.16 -5.95
CA PHE A 35 -17.65 -22.02 -6.81
C PHE A 35 -18.18 -23.30 -6.12
N TRP A 36 -17.62 -23.67 -4.97
CA TRP A 36 -18.02 -24.82 -4.15
C TRP A 36 -19.09 -24.51 -3.09
N SER A 37 -19.45 -23.24 -2.85
CA SER A 37 -20.38 -22.88 -1.78
C SER A 37 -21.72 -22.39 -2.31
N ASP A 38 -22.81 -22.99 -1.85
CA ASP A 38 -24.18 -22.55 -2.15
C ASP A 38 -24.54 -21.21 -1.48
N ASN A 39 -23.79 -20.79 -0.46
CA ASN A 39 -24.06 -19.54 0.25
C ASN A 39 -23.53 -18.32 -0.55
N ALA A 40 -24.45 -17.42 -0.91
CA ALA A 40 -24.14 -16.18 -1.65
C ALA A 40 -23.13 -15.27 -0.92
N GLN A 41 -23.13 -15.27 0.42
CA GLN A 41 -22.19 -14.48 1.22
C GLN A 41 -20.75 -15.02 1.10
N VAL A 42 -20.59 -16.35 1.08
CA VAL A 42 -19.28 -17.00 0.93
C VAL A 42 -18.74 -16.83 -0.49
N ARG A 43 -19.61 -16.87 -1.50
CA ARG A 43 -19.23 -16.60 -2.90
C ARG A 43 -18.72 -15.17 -3.12
N ASN A 44 -19.38 -14.16 -2.55
CA ASN A 44 -18.92 -12.77 -2.62
C ASN A 44 -17.69 -12.50 -1.75
N ALA A 45 -17.51 -13.21 -0.64
CA ALA A 45 -16.30 -13.09 0.17
C ALA A 45 -15.05 -13.67 -0.54
N LEU A 46 -15.24 -14.73 -1.35
CA LEU A 46 -14.16 -15.39 -2.11
C LEU A 46 -13.98 -14.85 -3.54
N SER A 47 -14.73 -13.82 -3.96
CA SER A 47 -14.46 -13.16 -5.23
C SER A 47 -13.24 -12.24 -5.07
N VAL A 48 -12.07 -12.74 -5.43
CA VAL A 48 -10.80 -12.00 -5.29
C VAL A 48 -10.52 -11.22 -6.56
N CYS A 49 -10.17 -9.94 -6.41
CA CYS A 49 -9.74 -9.12 -7.53
C CYS A 49 -8.40 -9.64 -8.09
N PRO A 50 -8.25 -9.84 -9.42
CA PRO A 50 -6.98 -10.23 -10.02
C PRO A 50 -5.81 -9.30 -9.64
N LEU A 51 -6.09 -8.01 -9.42
CA LEU A 51 -5.07 -7.04 -9.02
C LEU A 51 -4.50 -7.31 -7.63
N PHE A 52 -5.27 -7.90 -6.72
CA PHE A 52 -4.77 -8.29 -5.41
C PHE A 52 -3.72 -9.41 -5.53
N LEU A 53 -3.97 -10.40 -6.39
CA LEU A 53 -3.02 -11.49 -6.66
C LEU A 53 -1.75 -10.96 -7.34
N LEU A 54 -1.89 -10.02 -8.29
CA LEU A 54 -0.76 -9.34 -8.91
C LEU A 54 0.06 -8.54 -7.89
N GLY A 55 -0.59 -7.87 -6.93
CA GLY A 55 0.06 -7.18 -5.82
C GLY A 55 0.91 -8.12 -4.97
N ILE A 56 0.34 -9.25 -4.54
CA ILE A 56 1.06 -10.29 -3.78
C ILE A 56 2.24 -10.84 -4.60
N ALA A 57 2.01 -11.17 -5.87
CA ALA A 57 3.07 -11.68 -6.75
C ALA A 57 4.20 -10.65 -6.92
N ALA A 58 3.87 -9.36 -7.05
CA ALA A 58 4.84 -8.28 -7.12
C ALA A 58 5.65 -8.15 -5.83
N GLU A 59 5.02 -8.23 -4.65
CA GLU A 59 5.74 -8.18 -3.37
C GLU A 59 6.69 -9.37 -3.17
N ILE A 60 6.27 -10.58 -3.56
CA ILE A 60 7.13 -11.78 -3.53
C ILE A 60 8.29 -11.61 -4.53
N ALA A 61 8.02 -11.12 -5.73
CA ALA A 61 9.05 -10.87 -6.73
C ALA A 61 10.06 -9.79 -6.28
N LEU A 62 9.59 -8.73 -5.62
CA LEU A 62 10.42 -7.69 -5.01
C LEU A 62 11.26 -8.25 -3.86
N HIS A 63 10.68 -9.07 -2.99
CA HIS A 63 11.40 -9.75 -1.93
C HIS A 63 12.53 -10.64 -2.48
N TRP A 64 12.23 -11.44 -3.50
CA TRP A 64 13.22 -12.26 -4.18
C TRP A 64 14.28 -11.40 -4.87
N CYS A 65 13.87 -10.33 -5.55
CA CYS A 65 14.79 -9.41 -6.21
C CYS A 65 15.78 -8.78 -5.21
N PHE A 66 15.30 -8.30 -4.06
CA PHE A 66 16.15 -7.68 -3.04
C PHE A 66 17.09 -8.64 -2.31
N ASN A 67 16.77 -9.94 -2.27
CA ASN A 67 17.59 -10.94 -1.58
C ASN A 67 18.48 -11.78 -2.51
N ALA A 68 18.04 -12.05 -3.75
CA ALA A 68 18.69 -13.00 -4.65
C ALA A 68 19.42 -12.32 -5.82
N THR A 69 19.17 -11.04 -6.12
CA THR A 69 19.75 -10.39 -7.31
C THR A 69 20.84 -9.37 -6.98
N ARG A 70 21.77 -9.19 -7.94
CA ARG A 70 22.83 -8.16 -7.86
C ARG A 70 22.27 -6.74 -7.81
N VAL A 71 21.14 -6.50 -8.49
CA VAL A 71 20.46 -5.19 -8.48
C VAL A 71 19.91 -4.90 -7.10
N GLY A 72 19.25 -5.88 -6.48
CA GLY A 72 18.75 -5.77 -5.11
C GLY A 72 19.84 -5.48 -4.09
N LEU A 73 20.98 -6.17 -4.20
CA LEU A 73 22.14 -5.93 -3.33
C LEU A 73 22.71 -4.51 -3.51
N ARG A 74 22.83 -4.02 -4.74
CA ARG A 74 23.28 -2.65 -5.03
C ARG A 74 22.38 -1.60 -4.40
N VAL A 75 21.05 -1.77 -4.51
CA VAL A 75 20.07 -0.86 -3.89
C VAL A 75 20.19 -0.87 -2.37
N ARG A 76 20.38 -2.05 -1.75
CA ARG A 76 20.57 -2.17 -0.31
C ARG A 76 21.85 -1.49 0.17
N ILE A 77 22.97 -1.70 -0.51
CA ILE A 77 24.25 -1.06 -0.17
C ILE A 77 24.14 0.47 -0.27
N VAL A 78 23.57 0.97 -1.36
CA VAL A 78 23.34 2.42 -1.56
C VAL A 78 22.40 3.01 -0.50
N GLY A 79 21.43 2.21 -0.03
CA GLY A 79 20.53 2.60 1.06
C GLY A 79 21.19 2.58 2.44
N ASP A 80 22.11 1.65 2.69
CA ASP A 80 22.72 1.45 4.01
C ASP A 80 23.85 2.46 4.29
N SER A 81 24.78 2.63 3.35
CA SER A 81 25.87 3.61 3.45
C SER A 81 26.32 4.11 2.08
N GLN A 82 26.27 5.43 1.89
CA GLN A 82 26.81 6.08 0.68
C GLN A 82 28.33 5.86 0.56
N ASP A 83 29.06 5.90 1.67
CA ASP A 83 30.52 5.71 1.66
C ASP A 83 30.90 4.29 1.23
N ALA A 84 30.13 3.28 1.66
CA ALA A 84 30.32 1.90 1.23
C ALA A 84 30.03 1.73 -0.27
N ALA A 85 29.00 2.41 -0.79
CA ALA A 85 28.70 2.39 -2.21
C ALA A 85 29.77 3.09 -3.07
N LEU A 86 30.36 4.19 -2.58
CA LEU A 86 31.48 4.89 -3.23
C LEU A 86 32.74 4.02 -3.26
N ALA A 87 33.06 3.33 -2.16
CA ALA A 87 34.21 2.43 -2.09
C ALA A 87 34.11 1.26 -3.10
N LEU A 88 32.89 0.84 -3.45
CA LEU A 88 32.61 -0.19 -4.44
C LEU A 88 32.46 0.35 -5.88
N GLY A 89 32.60 1.67 -6.10
CA GLY A 89 32.47 2.29 -7.41
C GLY A 89 31.05 2.26 -8.00
N LEU A 90 30.02 2.15 -7.15
CA LEU A 90 28.62 2.07 -7.62
C LEU A 90 28.08 3.46 -7.97
N PRO A 91 27.31 3.61 -9.08
CA PRO A 91 26.66 4.87 -9.42
C PRO A 91 25.45 5.13 -8.51
N ILE A 92 25.64 5.92 -7.45
CA ILE A 92 24.64 6.21 -6.43
C ILE A 92 23.42 6.92 -7.01
N ASP A 93 23.63 8.01 -7.75
CA ASP A 93 22.53 8.84 -8.26
C ASP A 93 21.64 8.08 -9.23
N ARG A 94 22.25 7.28 -10.12
CA ARG A 94 21.50 6.43 -11.06
C ARG A 94 20.70 5.35 -10.32
N THR A 95 21.28 4.74 -9.30
CA THR A 95 20.61 3.70 -8.51
C THR A 95 19.42 4.29 -7.74
N ARG A 96 19.58 5.47 -7.13
CA ARG A 96 18.50 6.19 -6.44
C ARG A 96 17.39 6.61 -7.41
N PHE A 97 17.76 7.19 -8.55
CA PHE A 97 16.80 7.60 -9.56
C PHE A 97 15.97 6.42 -10.08
N LEU A 98 16.61 5.31 -10.43
CA LEU A 98 15.92 4.10 -10.89
C LEU A 98 15.03 3.50 -9.80
N ALA A 99 15.50 3.44 -8.55
CA ALA A 99 14.70 2.94 -7.43
C ALA A 99 13.45 3.79 -7.19
N THR A 100 13.59 5.13 -7.19
CA THR A 100 12.46 6.06 -7.04
C THR A 100 11.51 5.99 -8.24
N ALA A 101 12.02 5.88 -9.47
CA ALA A 101 11.20 5.76 -10.67
C ALA A 101 10.37 4.46 -10.65
N CYS A 102 11.00 3.32 -10.34
CA CYS A 102 10.29 2.04 -10.22
C CYS A 102 9.26 2.06 -9.08
N GLY A 103 9.60 2.63 -7.92
CA GLY A 103 8.65 2.79 -6.81
C GLY A 103 7.46 3.68 -7.17
N SER A 104 7.71 4.77 -7.92
CA SER A 104 6.66 5.68 -8.37
C SER A 104 5.74 5.03 -9.41
N ALA A 105 6.29 4.19 -10.30
CA ALA A 105 5.50 3.43 -11.25
C ALA A 105 4.55 2.45 -10.54
N LEU A 106 5.02 1.73 -9.52
CA LEU A 106 4.19 0.85 -8.70
C LEU A 106 3.11 1.62 -7.93
N ALA A 107 3.45 2.79 -7.37
CA ALA A 107 2.48 3.67 -6.73
C ALA A 107 1.40 4.16 -7.72
N GLY A 108 1.79 4.45 -8.97
CA GLY A 108 0.87 4.81 -10.05
C GLY A 108 -0.10 3.67 -10.41
N ILE A 109 0.38 2.42 -10.46
CA ILE A 109 -0.47 1.24 -10.66
C ILE A 109 -1.48 1.09 -9.51
N GLY A 110 -1.06 1.32 -8.26
CA GLY A 110 -1.96 1.35 -7.10
C GLY A 110 -3.01 2.47 -7.18
N GLY A 111 -2.67 3.64 -7.72
CA GLY A 111 -3.62 4.73 -7.97
C GLY A 111 -4.62 4.40 -9.09
N ALA A 112 -4.16 3.75 -10.16
CA ALA A 112 -5.03 3.30 -11.24
C ALA A 112 -6.05 2.26 -10.74
N PHE A 113 -5.66 1.38 -9.81
CA PHE A 113 -6.57 0.43 -9.17
C PHE A 113 -7.76 1.09 -8.47
N LEU A 114 -7.51 2.17 -7.73
CA LEU A 114 -8.59 2.92 -7.05
C LEU A 114 -9.62 3.42 -8.06
N SER A 115 -9.19 3.81 -9.26
CA SER A 115 -10.04 4.35 -10.33
C SER A 115 -10.83 3.28 -11.07
N LEU A 116 -10.27 2.08 -11.22
CA LEU A 116 -10.89 0.99 -12.00
C LEU A 116 -11.77 0.05 -11.15
N TYR A 117 -11.44 -0.15 -9.86
CA TYR A 117 -12.05 -1.20 -9.04
C TYR A 117 -12.87 -0.69 -7.85
N TYR A 118 -12.52 0.48 -7.30
CA TYR A 118 -13.34 1.13 -6.28
C TYR A 118 -14.34 2.05 -6.98
N PRO A 119 -15.60 2.11 -6.53
CA PRO A 119 -16.85 1.68 -7.19
C PRO A 119 -16.98 1.54 -8.73
N GLY A 120 -15.89 1.56 -9.52
CA GLY A 120 -15.97 1.53 -11.00
C GLY A 120 -16.45 2.86 -11.59
N SER A 121 -16.69 3.87 -10.75
CA SER A 121 -17.04 5.23 -11.10
C SER A 121 -16.06 6.18 -10.40
N TRP A 122 -15.49 7.14 -11.13
CA TRP A 122 -14.67 8.18 -10.53
C TRP A 122 -15.55 9.06 -9.64
N ASN A 123 -15.32 9.03 -8.33
CA ASN A 123 -16.04 9.89 -7.37
C ASN A 123 -15.10 10.93 -6.77
N GLU A 124 -15.64 12.09 -6.39
CA GLU A 124 -14.84 13.14 -5.78
C GLU A 124 -14.26 12.65 -4.45
N GLY A 125 -12.93 12.73 -4.31
CA GLY A 125 -12.24 12.21 -3.12
C GLY A 125 -12.04 10.69 -3.11
N LEU A 126 -12.00 10.02 -4.26
CA LEU A 126 -11.78 8.58 -4.42
C LEU A 126 -10.64 7.99 -3.56
N SER A 127 -9.55 8.75 -3.38
CA SER A 127 -8.43 8.33 -2.54
C SER A 127 -8.77 8.33 -1.05
N SER A 128 -9.70 9.18 -0.58
CA SER A 128 -10.20 9.27 0.80
C SER A 128 -9.16 9.10 1.92
N GLY A 129 -7.91 9.56 1.71
CA GLY A 129 -6.81 9.41 2.66
C GLY A 129 -6.08 8.05 2.64
N GLN A 130 -6.46 7.10 1.77
CA GLN A 130 -5.79 5.81 1.56
C GLN A 130 -4.32 5.97 1.16
N GLY A 131 -3.96 7.06 0.47
CA GLY A 131 -2.56 7.38 0.16
C GLY A 131 -1.70 7.60 1.42
N LEU A 132 -2.26 8.15 2.50
CA LEU A 132 -1.57 8.30 3.78
C LEU A 132 -1.48 6.95 4.52
N MET A 133 -2.49 6.09 4.38
CA MET A 133 -2.44 4.72 4.90
C MET A 133 -1.31 3.92 4.24
N ALA A 134 -1.05 4.10 2.94
CA ALA A 134 0.08 3.48 2.26
C ALA A 134 1.44 3.88 2.86
N VAL A 135 1.60 5.15 3.25
CA VAL A 135 2.83 5.60 3.94
C VAL A 135 2.95 4.95 5.32
N ALA A 136 1.85 4.86 6.07
CA ALA A 136 1.82 4.18 7.37
C ALA A 136 2.18 2.69 7.24
N LEU A 137 1.65 2.01 6.23
CA LEU A 137 1.97 0.62 5.92
C LEU A 137 3.46 0.41 5.70
N VAL A 138 4.13 1.26 4.93
CA VAL A 138 5.59 1.16 4.69
C VAL A 138 6.38 1.29 5.98
N VAL A 139 5.97 2.21 6.87
CA VAL A 139 6.58 2.38 8.20
C VAL A 139 6.42 1.12 9.04
N PHE A 140 5.21 0.56 9.12
CA PHE A 140 4.95 -0.67 9.87
C PHE A 140 5.63 -1.90 9.28
N SER A 141 5.84 -1.91 7.96
CA SER A 141 6.51 -3.01 7.25
C SER A 141 8.02 -3.04 7.51
N ARG A 142 8.59 -1.99 8.12
CA ARG A 142 10.03 -1.88 8.44
C ARG A 142 10.91 -2.16 7.22
N TRP A 143 10.53 -1.64 6.06
CA TRP A 143 11.24 -1.82 4.77
C TRP A 143 11.37 -3.29 4.32
N ASN A 144 10.65 -4.22 4.94
CA ASN A 144 10.61 -5.63 4.53
C ASN A 144 9.33 -5.92 3.72
N PRO A 145 9.44 -6.39 2.46
CA PRO A 145 8.29 -6.68 1.62
C PRO A 145 7.32 -7.72 2.24
N ILE A 146 7.83 -8.72 2.96
CA ILE A 146 6.95 -9.74 3.57
C ILE A 146 6.03 -9.13 4.63
N ASN A 147 6.55 -8.19 5.42
CA ASN A 147 5.74 -7.50 6.42
C ASN A 147 4.69 -6.58 5.77
N CYS A 148 4.93 -6.13 4.53
CA CYS A 148 3.99 -5.34 3.75
C CYS A 148 2.73 -6.13 3.39
N ILE A 149 2.86 -7.42 3.05
CA ILE A 149 1.71 -8.32 2.84
C ILE A 149 0.84 -8.38 4.11
N TYR A 150 1.44 -8.62 5.28
CA TYR A 150 0.69 -8.73 6.52
C TYR A 150 0.04 -7.40 6.92
N ALA A 151 0.78 -6.30 6.82
CA ALA A 151 0.27 -4.98 7.15
C ALA A 151 -0.88 -4.58 6.20
N SER A 152 -0.75 -4.82 4.89
CA SER A 152 -1.76 -4.46 3.89
C SER A 152 -3.05 -5.27 4.05
N LEU A 153 -2.95 -6.57 4.34
CA LEU A 153 -4.11 -7.41 4.68
C LEU A 153 -4.88 -6.87 5.88
N LEU A 154 -4.15 -6.43 6.90
CA LEU A 154 -4.70 -6.00 8.17
C LEU A 154 -5.39 -4.62 8.06
N PHE A 155 -4.76 -3.69 7.34
CA PHE A 155 -5.36 -2.41 6.99
C PHE A 155 -6.56 -2.57 6.03
N GLY A 156 -6.45 -3.49 5.06
CA GLY A 156 -7.54 -3.82 4.15
C GLY A 156 -8.74 -4.42 4.88
N ALA A 157 -8.52 -5.34 5.81
CA ALA A 157 -9.56 -5.89 6.68
C ALA A 157 -10.23 -4.78 7.52
N ALA A 158 -9.43 -3.91 8.15
CA ALA A 158 -9.95 -2.78 8.92
C ALA A 158 -10.79 -1.80 8.06
N GLY A 159 -10.36 -1.53 6.83
CA GLY A 159 -11.12 -0.71 5.88
C GLY A 159 -12.40 -1.38 5.37
N ALA A 160 -12.40 -2.71 5.21
CA ALA A 160 -13.55 -3.48 4.75
C ALA A 160 -14.60 -3.75 5.84
N LEU A 161 -14.27 -3.57 7.12
CA LEU A 161 -15.20 -3.77 8.24
C LEU A 161 -16.44 -2.87 8.13
N GLY A 162 -16.27 -1.59 7.78
CA GLY A 162 -17.38 -0.64 7.66
C GLY A 162 -18.44 -1.09 6.63
N PRO A 163 -18.07 -1.27 5.34
CA PRO A 163 -18.99 -1.76 4.31
C PRO A 163 -19.57 -3.15 4.62
N SER A 164 -18.79 -4.04 5.23
CA SER A 164 -19.25 -5.40 5.57
C SER A 164 -20.36 -5.36 6.62
N LEU A 165 -20.21 -4.55 7.67
CA LEU A 165 -21.23 -4.39 8.72
C LEU A 165 -22.49 -3.70 8.21
N GLN A 166 -22.34 -2.77 7.26
CA GLN A 166 -23.47 -2.13 6.60
C GLN A 166 -24.31 -3.14 5.79
N THR A 167 -23.67 -4.14 5.19
CA THR A 167 -24.35 -5.22 4.45
C THR A 167 -25.16 -6.14 5.37
N VAL A 168 -24.77 -6.25 6.65
CA VAL A 168 -25.47 -7.03 7.69
C VAL A 168 -26.60 -6.24 8.36
N GLY A 169 -26.79 -4.96 8.01
CA GLY A 169 -27.89 -4.13 8.50
C GLY A 169 -27.62 -3.40 9.83
N ILE A 170 -26.37 -3.41 10.31
CA ILE A 170 -25.98 -2.67 11.52
C ILE A 170 -25.67 -1.22 11.14
N THR A 171 -26.61 -0.31 11.43
CA THR A 171 -26.51 1.12 11.09
C THR A 171 -26.06 2.01 12.26
N TRP A 172 -25.97 1.47 13.48
CA TRP A 172 -25.47 2.18 14.65
C TRP A 172 -23.93 2.10 14.74
N GLY A 173 -23.26 3.26 14.90
CA GLY A 173 -21.80 3.31 15.11
C GLY A 173 -20.93 3.40 13.86
N TYR A 174 -21.49 3.74 12.69
CA TYR A 174 -20.77 3.86 11.41
C TYR A 174 -19.45 4.65 11.49
N TYR A 175 -19.46 5.80 12.18
CA TYR A 175 -18.26 6.62 12.38
C TYR A 175 -17.15 5.91 13.18
N LEU A 176 -17.53 5.03 14.11
CA LEU A 176 -16.58 4.25 14.91
C LEU A 176 -15.94 3.12 14.09
N PHE A 177 -16.71 2.50 13.20
CA PHE A 177 -16.18 1.46 12.29
C PHE A 177 -15.30 2.04 11.19
N TYR A 178 -15.63 3.22 10.65
CA TYR A 178 -14.72 3.95 9.75
C TYR A 178 -13.45 4.45 10.45
N ALA A 179 -13.49 4.62 11.78
CA ALA A 179 -12.31 4.90 12.58
C ALA A 179 -11.46 3.65 12.90
N ALA A 180 -11.96 2.43 12.63
CA ALA A 180 -11.26 1.18 12.91
C ALA A 180 -9.84 1.10 12.33
N PRO A 181 -9.57 1.46 11.06
CA PRO A 181 -8.19 1.46 10.54
C PRO A 181 -7.26 2.39 11.33
N TYR A 182 -7.75 3.54 11.80
CA TYR A 182 -6.96 4.48 12.60
C TYR A 182 -6.71 3.95 14.01
N ILE A 183 -7.74 3.41 14.68
CA ILE A 183 -7.60 2.76 15.99
C ILE A 183 -6.61 1.61 15.89
N PHE A 184 -6.70 0.83 14.81
CA PHE A 184 -5.78 -0.27 14.53
C PHE A 184 -4.33 0.23 14.40
N THR A 185 -4.09 1.31 13.65
CA THR A 185 -2.75 1.92 13.56
C THR A 185 -2.23 2.34 14.94
N LEU A 186 -3.10 2.89 15.79
CA LEU A 186 -2.78 3.38 17.13
C LEU A 186 -2.38 2.22 18.04
N VAL A 187 -3.13 1.12 18.01
CA VAL A 187 -2.83 -0.10 18.78
C VAL A 187 -1.50 -0.70 18.34
N VAL A 188 -1.25 -0.84 17.03
CA VAL A 188 0.02 -1.38 16.52
C VAL A 188 1.18 -0.48 16.89
N LEU A 189 1.01 0.83 16.83
CA LEU A 189 2.03 1.80 17.22
C LEU A 189 2.35 1.68 18.72
N ILE A 190 1.33 1.57 19.58
CA ILE A 190 1.53 1.36 21.03
C ILE A 190 2.29 0.06 21.31
N ILE A 191 1.93 -1.03 20.64
CA ILE A 191 2.61 -2.33 20.80
C ILE A 191 4.06 -2.25 20.33
N THR A 192 4.29 -1.63 19.17
CA THR A 192 5.63 -1.51 18.57
C THR A 192 6.52 -0.56 19.37
N ALA A 193 5.97 0.53 19.92
CA ALA A 193 6.70 1.48 20.75
C ALA A 193 7.04 0.92 22.14
N ARG A 194 6.23 0.01 22.68
CA ARG A 194 6.51 -0.67 23.97
C ARG A 194 7.65 -1.69 23.89
N GLY A 195 7.84 -2.32 22.74
CA GLY A 195 8.96 -3.22 22.52
C GLY A 195 10.23 -2.44 22.25
N GLY A 196 11.05 -2.19 23.27
CA GLY A 196 12.37 -1.52 23.19
C GLY A 196 13.43 -2.21 22.31
N LYS A 197 13.02 -2.97 21.29
CA LYS A 197 13.89 -3.52 20.26
C LYS A 197 14.21 -2.39 19.28
N SER A 198 15.43 -1.88 19.42
CA SER A 198 16.14 -1.04 18.46
C SER A 198 15.70 -1.35 17.02
N LEU A 199 15.56 -0.29 16.23
CA LEU A 199 15.09 -0.23 14.85
C LEU A 199 16.02 -1.00 13.89
N ARG A 200 16.09 -2.33 14.07
CA ARG A 200 16.80 -3.28 13.23
C ARG A 200 16.16 -3.24 11.85
N GLY A 201 16.83 -2.61 10.89
CA GLY A 201 16.38 -2.40 9.51
C GLY A 201 16.30 -0.95 9.05
N MET A 202 16.55 0.05 9.91
CA MET A 202 16.69 1.44 9.44
C MET A 202 18.05 1.63 8.75
N PRO A 203 18.10 2.28 7.57
CA PRO A 203 19.36 2.64 6.94
C PRO A 203 20.19 3.49 7.90
N GLY A 204 21.48 3.20 8.01
CA GLY A 204 22.37 3.74 9.05
C GLY A 204 22.39 5.27 9.17
N GLN A 205 22.00 6.00 8.11
CA GLN A 205 21.94 7.47 8.09
C GLN A 205 20.85 8.09 8.97
N LEU A 206 19.87 7.33 9.48
CA LEU A 206 18.85 7.81 10.43
C LEU A 206 19.09 7.34 11.87
N SER A 207 20.16 6.56 12.11
CA SER A 207 20.59 6.19 13.46
C SER A 207 21.34 7.38 14.07
N ILE A 208 20.60 8.26 14.75
CA ILE A 208 21.18 9.31 15.60
C ILE A 208 21.82 8.59 16.80
N GLY A 209 23.06 8.18 16.62
CA GLY A 209 23.86 7.46 17.60
C GLY A 209 25.30 7.41 17.11
N ARG A 210 25.97 8.56 17.21
CA ARG A 210 27.42 8.59 17.44
C ARG A 210 27.66 8.53 18.94
#